data_AF-A0A7C3LU13-F1
#
_entry.id   AF-A0A7C3LU13-F1
#
_cell.length_a   1.000
_cell.length_b   1.000
_cell.length_c   1.000
_cell.angle_alpha   90.00
_cell.angle_beta   90.00
_cell.angle_gamma   90.00
#
_symmetry.space_group_name_H-M   'P 1'
#
loop_
_entity.id
_entity.type
_entity.pdbx_description
1 polymer ?
#
loop_
_entity_poly.entity_id
_entity_poly.type
_entity_poly.pdbx_seq_one_letter_code
_entity_poly.pdbx_strand_id
1 'polypeptide(L)' 'KKDALSPEMYGIRPKLQGPEDDFKDFVIKEEVPGFINLMGIESPGLTSSLAIGRYVKEMVQKFL' A
#
# COMPACT_ATOMS: atom_id res chain seq x y z
N LYS A 1 -2.83 37.72 -14.47
CA LYS A 1 -2.82 37.38 -13.03
C LYS A 1 -1.76 36.33 -12.81
N LYS A 2 -0.66 36.65 -12.10
CA LYS A 2 0.40 35.69 -11.79
C LYS A 2 -0.02 34.66 -10.72
N ASP A 3 -1.13 34.92 -10.03
CA ASP A 3 -1.70 34.06 -8.98
C ASP A 3 -2.86 33.18 -9.45
N ALA A 4 -2.95 32.89 -10.76
CA ALA A 4 -4.05 32.10 -11.33
C ALA A 4 -3.79 30.59 -11.36
N LEU A 5 -2.60 30.13 -10.97
CA LEU A 5 -2.21 28.73 -10.96
C LEU A 5 -1.64 28.36 -9.59
N SER A 6 -2.17 27.28 -9.01
CA SER A 6 -1.64 26.64 -7.80
C SER A 6 -0.83 25.39 -8.18
N PRO A 7 0.17 24.98 -7.39
CA PRO A 7 0.85 23.70 -7.59
C PRO A 7 -0.14 22.54 -7.60
N GLU A 8 0.01 21.64 -8.57
CA GLU A 8 -0.73 20.38 -8.64
C GLU A 8 0.18 19.20 -8.29
N MET A 9 -0.44 18.07 -7.94
CA MET A 9 0.25 16.83 -7.64
C MET A 9 -0.29 15.71 -8.52
N TYR A 10 0.60 14.85 -9.00
CA TYR A 10 0.25 13.56 -9.57
C TYR A 10 0.79 12.43 -8.69
N GLY A 11 0.18 11.26 -8.77
CA GLY A 11 0.59 10.08 -8.03
C GLY A 11 0.30 8.81 -8.83
N ILE A 12 1.12 7.78 -8.61
CA ILE A 12 0.92 6.45 -9.18
C ILE A 12 0.28 5.58 -8.11
N ARG A 13 -0.78 4.87 -8.48
CA ARG A 13 -1.45 3.94 -7.59
C ARG A 13 -0.91 2.53 -7.80
N PRO A 14 -0.50 1.81 -6.74
CA PRO A 14 0.09 0.49 -6.86
C PRO A 14 -1.01 -0.58 -7.01
N LYS A 15 -1.81 -0.54 -8.07
CA LYS A 15 -2.90 -1.50 -8.29
C LYS A 15 -2.36 -2.89 -8.60
N LEU A 16 -3.03 -3.93 -8.09
CA LEU A 16 -2.75 -5.33 -8.43
C LEU A 16 -3.52 -5.80 -9.66
N GLN A 17 -4.65 -5.15 -9.96
CA GLN A 17 -5.51 -5.48 -11.08
C GLN A 17 -5.08 -4.78 -12.36
N GLY A 18 -5.13 -5.52 -13.47
CA GLY A 18 -5.06 -4.98 -14.82
C GLY A 18 -6.39 -4.34 -15.28
N PRO A 19 -6.46 -3.83 -16.52
CA PRO A 19 -7.66 -3.16 -17.05
C PRO A 19 -8.93 -4.04 -17.07
N GLU A 20 -8.77 -5.35 -17.30
CA GLU A 20 -9.87 -6.31 -17.44
C GLU A 20 -10.04 -7.22 -16.21
N ASP A 21 -9.24 -7.00 -15.16
CA ASP A 21 -9.28 -7.81 -13.94
C ASP A 21 -10.38 -7.32 -12.99
N ASP A 22 -10.99 -8.25 -12.25
CA ASP A 22 -11.83 -7.92 -11.11
C ASP A 22 -11.04 -7.19 -10.00
N PHE A 23 -11.77 -6.55 -9.09
CA PHE A 23 -11.17 -5.85 -7.95
C PHE A 23 -10.27 -6.78 -7.13
N LYS A 24 -9.05 -6.31 -6.88
CA LYS A 24 -8.09 -6.90 -5.94
C LYS A 24 -7.80 -5.87 -4.87
N ASP A 25 -7.76 -6.32 -3.62
CA ASP A 25 -7.31 -5.52 -2.49
C ASP A 25 -5.75 -5.48 -2.49
N PHE A 26 -5.10 -5.58 -1.34
CA PHE A 26 -3.65 -5.64 -1.23
C PHE A 26 -3.14 -7.00 -0.72
N VAL A 27 -1.84 -7.23 -0.86
CA VAL A 27 -1.14 -8.43 -0.37
C VAL A 27 -0.16 -8.02 0.72
N ILE A 28 -0.24 -8.69 1.88
CA ILE A 28 0.80 -8.66 2.92
C ILE A 28 1.28 -10.09 3.13
N LYS A 29 2.53 -10.38 2.76
CA LYS A 29 3.04 -11.75 2.74
C LYS A 29 4.54 -11.80 3.02
N GLU A 30 4.96 -12.82 3.75
CA GLU A 30 6.37 -13.20 3.83
C GLU A 30 6.75 -14.02 2.58
N GLU A 31 7.59 -13.46 1.71
CA GLU A 31 8.00 -14.16 0.47
C GLU A 31 9.22 -15.05 0.70
N VAL A 32 10.12 -14.64 1.59
CA VAL A 32 11.27 -15.41 2.07
C VAL A 32 11.46 -15.15 3.58
N PRO A 33 12.12 -16.05 4.34
CA PRO A 33 12.31 -15.90 5.78
C PRO A 33 12.75 -14.49 6.20
N GLY A 34 11.88 -13.79 6.93
CA GLY A 34 12.13 -12.43 7.45
C GLY A 34 11.89 -11.28 6.45
N PHE A 35 11.49 -11.55 5.20
CA PHE A 35 11.13 -10.52 4.22
C PHE A 35 9.62 -10.44 4.02
N ILE A 36 9.03 -9.40 4.61
CA ILE A 36 7.58 -9.16 4.58
C ILE A 36 7.27 -8.10 3.52
N ASN A 37 6.61 -8.52 2.45
CA ASN A 37 6.25 -7.69 1.31
C ASN A 37 4.81 -7.14 1.47
N LEU A 38 4.66 -5.85 1.21
CA LEU A 38 3.39 -5.12 1.23
C LEU A 38 3.14 -4.56 -0.18
N MET A 39 2.22 -5.17 -0.93
CA MET A 39 1.95 -4.84 -2.32
C MET A 39 0.48 -4.49 -2.51
N GLY A 40 0.14 -3.64 -3.47
CA GLY A 40 -1.28 -3.43 -3.80
C GLY A 40 -2.01 -2.38 -2.97
N ILE A 41 -1.33 -1.72 -2.02
CA ILE A 41 -1.99 -0.84 -1.05
C ILE A 41 -2.41 0.48 -1.73
N GLU A 42 -3.62 0.49 -2.30
CA GLU A 42 -4.26 1.67 -2.88
C GLU A 42 -5.08 2.42 -1.79
N SER A 43 -6.41 2.38 -1.87
CA SER A 43 -7.32 2.91 -0.87
C SER A 43 -7.99 1.73 -0.17
N PRO A 44 -8.02 1.67 1.17
CA PRO A 44 -7.73 2.72 2.14
C PRO A 44 -6.28 2.68 2.70
N GLY A 45 -5.23 2.82 1.88
CA GLY A 45 -3.84 2.66 2.32
C GLY A 45 -3.41 3.58 3.47
N LEU A 46 -3.58 4.89 3.30
CA LEU A 46 -3.22 5.86 4.34
C LEU A 46 -4.09 5.72 5.59
N THR A 47 -5.41 5.57 5.39
CA THR A 47 -6.38 5.44 6.48
C THR A 47 -6.16 4.17 7.30
N SER A 48 -5.79 3.06 6.64
CA SER A 48 -5.55 1.77 7.29
C SER A 48 -4.09 1.53 7.68
N SER A 49 -3.20 2.51 7.49
CA SER A 49 -1.76 2.38 7.76
C SER A 49 -1.44 1.87 9.17
N LEU A 50 -2.17 2.34 10.20
CA LEU A 50 -1.97 1.88 11.59
C LEU A 50 -2.41 0.42 11.80
N ALA A 51 -3.48 -0.01 11.13
CA ALA A 51 -3.94 -1.39 11.22
C ALA A 51 -2.95 -2.33 10.50
N ILE A 52 -2.48 -1.93 9.33
CA ILE A 52 -1.44 -2.63 8.56
C ILE A 52 -0.15 -2.75 9.40
N GLY A 53 0.29 -1.66 10.04
CA GLY A 53 1.48 -1.68 10.90
C GLY A 53 1.36 -2.65 12.07
N ARG A 54 0.19 -2.73 12.72
CA ARG A 54 -0.07 -3.72 13.78
C ARG A 54 -0.01 -5.15 13.26
N TYR A 55 -0.61 -5.40 12.10
CA TYR A 55 -0.57 -6.72 11.47
C TYR A 55 0.86 -7.15 11.12
N VAL A 56 1.65 -6.26 10.53
CA VAL A 56 3.06 -6.53 10.19
C VAL A 56 3.91 -6.75 11.43
N LYS A 57 3.66 -6.01 12.52
CA LYS A 57 4.36 -6.22 13.81
C LYS A 57 4.22 -7.68 14.29
N GLU A 58 3.00 -8.23 14.28
CA GLU A 58 2.75 -9.62 14.68
C GLU A 58 3.54 -10.61 13.81
N MET A 59 3.70 -10.32 12.52
CA MET A 59 4.52 -11.13 11.62
C MET A 59 6.01 -11.03 11.97
N VAL A 60 6.51 -9.82 12.24
CA VAL A 60 7.92 -9.55 12.59
C VAL A 60 8.30 -10.21 13.92
N GLN A 61 7.38 -10.28 14.90
CA GLN A 61 7.64 -10.88 16.21
C GLN A 61 8.08 -12.35 16.15
N LYS A 62 7.82 -13.06 15.06
CA LYS A 62 8.29 -14.45 14.87
C LYS A 62 9.82 -14.55 14.71
N PHE A 63 10.49 -13.44 14.42
CA PHE A 63 11.93 -13.37 14.16
C PHE A 63 12.73 -12.66 15.26
N LEU A 64 12.04 -12.13 16.28
CA LEU A 64 12.63 -11.50 17.46
C LEU A 64 12.68 -12.50 18.62
#